data_AF-A0A5C9DRB3-F1
#
_entry.id   AF-A0A5C9DRB3-F1
#
_cell.length_a   1.000
_cell.length_b   1.000
_cell.length_c   1.000
_cell.angle_alpha   90.00
_cell.angle_beta   90.00
_cell.angle_gamma   90.00
#
_symmetry.space_group_name_H-M   'P 1'
#
loop_
_entity.id
_entity.type
_entity.pdbx_description
1 polymer ?
#
loop_
_entity_poly.entity_id
_entity_poly.type
_entity_poly.pdbx_seq_one_letter_code
_entity_poly.pdbx_strand_id
1 'polypeptide(L)'
;MNQDAVKILLTDVEPCNQDFSVVFSGKSNAKVNGLYKPDRSEILLHNKNFDSDQQLIYTALHEYAHHLHFVLSGGIGYSRPHTQEFWAIFHRLVKTAEEMRLYSNVFESDPEFLELTRHIKESCIKANGEIFLEFGRLLAEAADLCRKHRARFEDYIERVLGIPRATATVAVAARNSGLNPSLGWDGLKYVASIRDEDTRARAIEALSSGASPTSVKGYLKSADNPESPADRLLAEKNRIEKTIRNLNSRLEEIEEKWNFLGFSWPPILQPPLPGQFFTFLPRGLEYGESALLRRPLAFAGFENSIAYCIFQAKGPGTKALARLQSGDSFDTIAPLGKPFPLPSLGEIPMLAGGGIGIGPMLFLASSLRMDTIRQTLHLGFRTSSQIPSIPLDTLSLELSKAQIATDDGSRGFKGTVTQAMETELTVERGAVHLFACGPQPMLASIARLAATLGIPAHVSVEQWMACGVGACHGCVVPTSRGGYLRACTDGPVFDSRELSWEG
;
A
#
# COMPACT_ATOMS: atom_id res chain seq x y z
N MET A 1 -1.06 -27.06 -45.36
CA MET A 1 -2.50 -26.72 -45.17
C MET A 1 -2.82 -25.28 -45.61
N ASN A 2 -4.05 -24.98 -46.07
CA ASN A 2 -4.50 -23.59 -46.39
C ASN A 2 -5.43 -23.03 -45.28
N GLN A 3 -5.77 -21.74 -45.34
CA GLN A 3 -6.53 -21.07 -44.28
C GLN A 3 -7.96 -21.63 -44.10
N ASP A 4 -8.62 -22.06 -45.18
CA ASP A 4 -9.96 -22.64 -45.12
C ASP A 4 -9.94 -24.01 -44.43
N ALA A 5 -8.93 -24.83 -44.75
CA ALA A 5 -8.72 -26.11 -44.09
C ALA A 5 -8.41 -25.94 -42.59
N VAL A 6 -7.67 -24.89 -42.18
CA VAL A 6 -7.49 -24.57 -40.75
C VAL A 6 -8.82 -24.21 -40.11
N LYS A 7 -9.64 -23.34 -40.74
CA LYS A 7 -10.93 -22.94 -40.17
C LYS A 7 -11.86 -24.15 -39.99
N ILE A 8 -11.91 -25.05 -40.98
CA ILE A 8 -12.67 -26.29 -40.89
C ILE A 8 -12.16 -27.15 -39.73
N LEU A 9 -10.84 -27.39 -39.65
CA LEU A 9 -10.24 -28.16 -38.56
C LEU A 9 -10.60 -27.60 -37.18
N LEU A 10 -10.49 -26.28 -36.98
CA LEU A 10 -10.82 -25.66 -35.68
C LEU A 10 -12.30 -25.84 -35.33
N THR A 11 -13.18 -25.73 -36.34
CA THR A 11 -14.63 -25.89 -36.16
C THR A 11 -15.01 -27.35 -35.88
N ASP A 12 -14.30 -28.30 -36.50
CA ASP A 12 -14.50 -29.74 -36.29
C ASP A 12 -14.04 -30.15 -34.88
N VAL A 13 -12.94 -29.57 -34.38
CA VAL A 13 -12.42 -29.85 -33.02
C VAL A 13 -13.40 -29.36 -31.96
N GLU A 14 -13.90 -28.13 -32.07
CA GLU A 14 -14.94 -27.63 -31.17
C GLU A 14 -15.79 -26.57 -31.90
N PRO A 15 -17.09 -26.79 -32.14
CA PRO A 15 -17.92 -25.83 -32.84
C PRO A 15 -18.15 -24.56 -32.01
N CYS A 16 -18.08 -23.40 -32.66
CA CYS A 16 -18.40 -22.11 -32.06
C CYS A 16 -19.67 -21.50 -32.68
N ASN A 17 -20.53 -20.92 -31.84
CA ASN A 17 -21.77 -20.27 -32.29
C ASN A 17 -21.53 -18.86 -32.87
N GLN A 18 -20.31 -18.32 -32.77
CA GLN A 18 -19.94 -17.01 -33.30
C GLN A 18 -19.00 -17.20 -34.48
N ASP A 19 -19.27 -16.48 -35.58
CA ASP A 19 -18.40 -16.56 -36.76
C ASP A 19 -17.04 -15.90 -36.48
N PHE A 20 -16.00 -16.48 -37.08
CA PHE A 20 -14.62 -16.03 -36.99
C PHE A 20 -13.90 -16.27 -38.30
N SER A 21 -12.81 -15.55 -38.55
CA SER A 21 -11.99 -15.71 -39.74
C SER A 21 -10.60 -16.24 -39.41
N VAL A 22 -10.02 -17.02 -40.32
CA VAL A 22 -8.61 -17.43 -40.26
C VAL A 22 -7.89 -16.77 -41.43
N VAL A 23 -6.84 -16.02 -41.13
CA VAL A 23 -6.07 -15.26 -42.13
C VAL A 23 -4.61 -15.65 -42.06
N PHE A 24 -4.03 -16.03 -43.19
CA PHE A 24 -2.59 -16.22 -43.29
C PHE A 24 -1.93 -14.92 -43.72
N SER A 25 -0.99 -14.42 -42.91
CA SER A 25 -0.35 -13.11 -43.18
C SER A 25 0.56 -13.09 -44.41
N GLY A 26 0.96 -14.26 -44.94
CA GLY A 26 1.92 -14.39 -46.04
C GLY A 26 3.36 -14.01 -45.66
N LYS A 27 3.62 -13.76 -44.37
CA LYS A 27 4.89 -13.24 -43.82
C LYS A 27 5.31 -14.06 -42.61
N SER A 28 6.60 -13.98 -42.29
CA SER A 28 7.14 -14.42 -41.01
C SER A 28 7.16 -13.27 -40.01
N ASN A 29 7.18 -13.59 -38.72
CA ASN A 29 7.25 -12.61 -37.63
C ASN A 29 8.13 -13.16 -36.51
N ALA A 30 9.13 -12.38 -36.11
CA ALA A 30 10.09 -12.78 -35.07
C ALA A 30 9.52 -12.75 -33.64
N LYS A 31 8.37 -12.07 -33.42
CA LYS A 31 7.80 -11.88 -32.08
C LYS A 31 6.71 -12.88 -31.73
N VAL A 32 5.86 -13.24 -32.69
CA VAL A 32 4.68 -14.10 -32.48
C VAL A 32 4.43 -15.00 -33.69
N ASN A 33 3.88 -16.20 -33.45
CA ASN A 33 3.51 -17.15 -34.50
C ASN A 33 2.05 -16.99 -34.96
N GLY A 34 1.19 -16.51 -34.06
CA GLY A 34 -0.21 -16.21 -34.32
C GLY A 34 -0.69 -15.05 -33.44
N LEU A 35 -1.86 -14.52 -33.77
CA LEU A 35 -2.54 -13.52 -32.95
C LEU A 35 -4.06 -13.58 -33.20
N TYR A 36 -4.82 -13.72 -32.13
CA TYR A 36 -6.25 -13.46 -32.14
C TYR A 36 -6.57 -11.96 -31.96
N LYS A 37 -7.43 -11.43 -32.82
CA LYS A 37 -7.95 -10.05 -32.78
C LYS A 37 -9.43 -10.06 -32.37
N PRO A 38 -9.75 -9.70 -31.11
CA PRO A 38 -11.11 -9.78 -30.60
C PRO A 38 -12.11 -8.84 -31.28
N ASP A 39 -11.66 -7.67 -31.77
CA ASP A 39 -12.49 -6.67 -32.43
C ASP A 39 -13.08 -7.14 -33.77
N ARG A 40 -12.43 -8.11 -34.41
CA ARG A 40 -12.81 -8.62 -35.74
C ARG A 40 -13.14 -10.11 -35.74
N SER A 41 -13.06 -10.79 -34.59
CA SER A 41 -13.07 -12.26 -34.51
C SER A 41 -12.11 -12.88 -35.53
N GLU A 42 -10.88 -12.36 -35.61
CA GLU A 42 -9.89 -12.76 -36.62
C GLU A 42 -8.71 -13.50 -35.96
N ILE A 43 -8.45 -14.73 -36.41
CA ILE A 43 -7.26 -15.49 -36.09
C ILE A 43 -6.23 -15.26 -37.20
N LEU A 44 -5.18 -14.52 -36.88
CA LEU A 44 -4.07 -14.27 -37.79
C LEU A 44 -2.94 -15.27 -37.53
N LEU A 45 -2.49 -15.97 -38.57
CA LEU A 45 -1.35 -16.89 -38.51
C LEU A 45 -0.19 -16.40 -39.39
N HIS A 46 1.01 -16.35 -38.83
CA HIS A 46 2.23 -16.03 -39.56
C HIS A 46 2.76 -17.28 -40.27
N ASN A 47 2.07 -17.69 -41.33
CA ASN A 47 2.26 -18.99 -41.98
C ASN A 47 3.68 -19.28 -42.50
N LYS A 48 4.57 -18.28 -42.67
CA LYS A 48 5.98 -18.51 -43.00
C LYS A 48 6.87 -18.81 -41.79
N ASN A 49 6.32 -18.88 -40.57
CA ASN A 49 7.02 -19.30 -39.36
C ASN A 49 7.02 -20.82 -39.15
N PHE A 50 6.27 -21.59 -39.95
CA PHE A 50 6.06 -23.01 -39.71
C PHE A 50 6.68 -23.86 -40.81
N ASP A 51 7.40 -24.90 -40.40
CA ASP A 51 8.03 -25.87 -41.29
C ASP A 51 7.16 -27.12 -41.49
N SER A 52 6.08 -27.27 -40.72
CA SER A 52 5.13 -28.38 -40.84
C SER A 52 3.70 -27.97 -40.50
N ASP A 53 2.74 -28.73 -41.05
CA ASP A 53 1.31 -28.53 -40.74
C ASP A 53 1.01 -28.76 -39.25
N GLN A 54 1.77 -29.62 -38.55
CA GLN A 54 1.61 -29.85 -37.11
C GLN A 54 1.92 -28.61 -36.27
N GLN A 55 2.99 -27.87 -36.59
CA GLN A 55 3.33 -26.62 -35.90
C GLN A 55 2.27 -25.54 -36.13
N LEU A 56 1.74 -25.49 -37.36
CA LEU A 56 0.68 -24.57 -37.75
C LEU A 56 -0.64 -24.90 -37.02
N ILE A 57 -1.02 -26.17 -36.94
CA ILE A 57 -2.23 -26.64 -36.24
C ILE A 57 -2.15 -26.30 -34.75
N TYR A 58 -1.02 -26.59 -34.08
CA TYR A 58 -0.85 -26.27 -32.66
C TYR A 58 -1.04 -24.77 -32.38
N THR A 59 -0.46 -23.92 -33.24
CA THR A 59 -0.63 -22.46 -33.11
C THR A 59 -2.06 -22.03 -33.42
N ALA A 60 -2.71 -22.63 -34.41
CA ALA A 60 -4.11 -22.36 -34.73
C ALA A 60 -5.04 -22.70 -33.54
N LEU A 61 -4.84 -23.86 -32.90
CA LEU A 61 -5.59 -24.24 -31.70
C LEU A 61 -5.36 -23.27 -30.53
N HIS A 62 -4.15 -22.70 -30.41
CA HIS A 62 -3.84 -21.68 -29.40
C HIS A 62 -4.63 -20.39 -29.63
N GLU A 63 -4.62 -19.87 -30.85
CA GLU A 63 -5.38 -18.67 -31.19
C GLU A 63 -6.89 -18.91 -31.14
N TYR A 64 -7.33 -20.14 -31.46
CA TYR A 64 -8.73 -20.53 -31.32
C TYR A 64 -9.17 -20.61 -29.86
N ALA A 65 -8.29 -21.03 -28.96
CA ALA A 65 -8.55 -20.97 -27.52
C ALA A 65 -8.77 -19.52 -27.05
N HIS A 66 -8.04 -18.54 -27.59
CA HIS A 66 -8.29 -17.11 -27.31
C HIS A 66 -9.66 -16.68 -27.83
N HIS A 67 -10.05 -17.14 -29.02
CA HIS A 67 -11.38 -16.87 -29.57
C HIS A 67 -12.49 -17.43 -28.67
N LEU A 68 -12.47 -18.73 -28.38
CA LEU A 68 -13.49 -19.36 -27.52
C LEU A 68 -13.53 -18.75 -26.13
N HIS A 69 -12.37 -18.47 -25.53
CA HIS A 69 -12.30 -17.79 -24.23
C HIS A 69 -12.96 -16.41 -24.28
N PHE A 70 -12.71 -15.62 -25.33
CA PHE A 70 -13.36 -14.31 -25.50
C PHE A 70 -14.88 -14.42 -25.67
N VAL A 71 -15.36 -15.39 -26.45
CA VAL A 71 -16.79 -15.63 -26.69
C VAL A 71 -17.49 -16.08 -25.40
N LEU A 72 -16.91 -17.04 -24.66
CA LEU A 72 -17.47 -17.55 -23.41
C LEU A 72 -17.54 -16.48 -22.31
N SER A 73 -16.66 -15.49 -22.37
CA SER A 73 -16.63 -14.37 -21.42
C SER A 73 -17.53 -13.19 -21.81
N GLY A 74 -18.38 -13.35 -22.84
CA GLY A 74 -19.33 -12.32 -23.26
C GLY A 74 -18.65 -11.07 -23.85
N GLY A 75 -17.45 -11.21 -24.40
CA GLY A 75 -16.71 -10.10 -25.04
C GLY A 75 -15.99 -9.16 -24.07
N ILE A 76 -15.90 -9.50 -22.78
CA ILE A 76 -15.14 -8.71 -21.80
C ILE A 76 -13.65 -9.01 -21.97
N GLY A 77 -12.86 -8.00 -22.34
CA GLY A 77 -11.41 -8.12 -22.47
C GLY A 77 -10.71 -8.29 -21.11
N TYR A 78 -9.86 -9.31 -21.00
CA TYR A 78 -9.02 -9.52 -19.81
C TYR A 78 -7.69 -8.77 -19.93
N SER A 79 -7.19 -8.21 -18.83
CA SER A 79 -5.87 -7.58 -18.79
C SER A 79 -4.71 -8.57 -18.96
N ARG A 80 -4.97 -9.88 -18.76
CA ARG A 80 -4.00 -10.96 -18.98
C ARG A 80 -4.58 -11.98 -19.97
N PRO A 81 -3.94 -12.21 -21.13
CA PRO A 81 -4.48 -13.07 -22.18
C PRO A 81 -4.48 -14.57 -21.82
N HIS A 82 -3.45 -15.05 -21.10
CA HIS A 82 -3.33 -16.46 -20.70
C HIS A 82 -3.84 -16.68 -19.27
N THR A 83 -5.17 -16.71 -19.11
CA THR A 83 -5.83 -17.07 -17.85
C THR A 83 -5.81 -18.60 -17.62
N GLN A 84 -6.25 -19.06 -16.44
CA GLN A 84 -6.41 -20.50 -16.19
C GLN A 84 -7.49 -21.12 -17.08
N GLU A 85 -8.58 -20.39 -17.32
CA GLU A 85 -9.68 -20.80 -18.19
C GLU A 85 -9.22 -20.94 -19.65
N PHE A 86 -8.40 -20.00 -20.13
CA PHE A 86 -7.74 -20.12 -21.43
C PHE A 86 -6.97 -21.44 -21.56
N TRP A 87 -6.12 -21.78 -20.58
CA TRP A 87 -5.32 -23.01 -20.63
C TRP A 87 -6.17 -24.28 -20.58
N ALA A 88 -7.30 -24.25 -19.86
CA ALA A 88 -8.24 -25.37 -19.83
C ALA A 88 -8.89 -25.60 -21.21
N ILE A 89 -9.31 -24.53 -21.89
CA ILE A 89 -9.83 -24.59 -23.26
C ILE A 89 -8.75 -25.12 -24.21
N PHE A 90 -7.56 -24.52 -24.17
CA PHE A 90 -6.46 -24.89 -25.07
C PHE A 90 -6.08 -26.37 -24.95
N HIS A 91 -5.87 -26.88 -23.72
CA HIS A 91 -5.53 -28.30 -23.54
C HIS A 91 -6.66 -29.24 -23.98
N ARG A 92 -7.93 -28.84 -23.78
CA ARG A 92 -9.07 -29.61 -24.29
C ARG A 92 -9.05 -29.67 -25.81
N LEU A 93 -8.84 -28.55 -26.49
CA LEU A 93 -8.77 -28.48 -27.95
C LEU A 93 -7.65 -29.36 -28.52
N VAL A 94 -6.45 -29.30 -27.92
CA VAL A 94 -5.31 -30.14 -28.34
C VAL A 94 -5.66 -31.62 -28.16
N LYS A 95 -6.19 -32.02 -27.00
CA LYS A 95 -6.59 -33.40 -26.74
C LYS A 95 -7.65 -33.90 -27.74
N THR A 96 -8.70 -33.12 -27.99
CA THR A 96 -9.74 -33.48 -28.95
C THR A 96 -9.16 -33.61 -30.37
N ALA A 97 -8.25 -32.71 -30.76
CA ALA A 97 -7.58 -32.79 -32.06
C ALA A 97 -6.71 -34.05 -32.19
N GLU A 98 -6.06 -34.50 -31.11
CA GLU A 98 -5.31 -35.77 -31.07
C GLU A 98 -6.24 -36.99 -31.20
N GLU A 99 -7.34 -37.02 -30.45
CA GLU A 99 -8.34 -38.10 -30.50
C GLU A 99 -8.97 -38.23 -31.90
N MET A 100 -9.19 -37.10 -32.58
CA MET A 100 -9.67 -37.04 -33.96
C MET A 100 -8.58 -37.31 -35.00
N ARG A 101 -7.33 -37.52 -34.59
CA ARG A 101 -6.13 -37.69 -35.45
C ARG A 101 -5.86 -36.51 -36.38
N LEU A 102 -6.32 -35.32 -36.00
CA LEU A 102 -6.06 -34.06 -36.70
C LEU A 102 -4.73 -33.43 -36.26
N TYR A 103 -4.25 -33.78 -35.07
CA TYR A 103 -2.95 -33.40 -34.53
C TYR A 103 -2.20 -34.64 -34.05
N SER A 104 -0.88 -34.71 -34.26
CA SER A 104 -0.06 -35.83 -33.83
C SER A 104 0.93 -35.40 -32.75
N ASN A 105 0.90 -36.07 -31.60
CA ASN A 105 1.90 -35.91 -30.56
C ASN A 105 3.17 -36.71 -30.88
N VAL A 106 4.16 -36.04 -31.50
CA VAL A 106 5.46 -36.66 -31.83
C VAL A 106 6.21 -37.09 -30.56
N PHE A 107 5.96 -36.44 -29.42
CA PHE A 107 6.66 -36.69 -28.17
C PHE A 107 6.34 -38.05 -27.53
N GLU A 108 5.25 -38.70 -27.94
CA GLU A 108 4.84 -40.03 -27.46
C GLU A 108 5.09 -41.16 -28.46
N SER A 109 5.53 -40.83 -29.67
CA SER A 109 5.70 -41.80 -30.77
C SER A 109 7.13 -41.90 -31.27
N ASP A 110 7.90 -40.81 -31.20
CA ASP A 110 9.29 -40.79 -31.63
C ASP A 110 10.23 -41.40 -30.57
N PRO A 111 11.06 -42.39 -30.92
CA PRO A 111 11.95 -43.06 -29.97
C PRO A 111 12.97 -42.13 -29.29
N GLU A 112 13.48 -41.11 -29.99
CA GLU A 112 14.46 -40.18 -29.43
C GLU A 112 13.80 -39.31 -28.35
N PHE A 113 12.58 -38.81 -28.61
CA PHE A 113 11.81 -38.09 -27.62
C PHE A 113 11.42 -38.94 -26.41
N LEU A 114 11.03 -40.19 -26.62
CA LEU A 114 10.67 -41.11 -25.54
C LEU A 114 11.88 -41.36 -24.61
N GLU A 115 13.05 -41.64 -25.18
CA GLU A 115 14.27 -41.88 -24.42
C GLU A 115 14.75 -40.62 -23.69
N LEU A 116 14.73 -39.47 -24.38
CA LEU A 116 15.08 -38.19 -23.76
C LEU A 116 14.11 -37.83 -22.62
N THR A 117 12.80 -38.04 -22.82
CA THR A 117 11.77 -37.78 -21.81
C THR A 117 11.97 -38.67 -20.58
N ARG A 118 12.28 -39.95 -20.79
CA ARG A 118 12.61 -40.89 -19.72
C ARG A 118 13.84 -40.41 -18.95
N HIS A 119 14.91 -40.04 -19.66
CA HIS A 119 16.14 -39.54 -19.05
C HIS A 119 15.90 -38.26 -18.22
N ILE A 120 15.16 -37.29 -18.76
CA ILE A 120 14.81 -36.04 -18.05
C ILE A 120 13.98 -36.34 -16.79
N LYS A 121 12.95 -37.19 -16.90
CA LYS A 121 12.07 -37.52 -15.76
C LYS A 121 12.84 -38.23 -14.64
N GLU A 122 13.64 -39.23 -14.98
CA GLU A 122 14.34 -40.07 -14.00
C GLU A 122 15.58 -39.38 -13.41
N SER A 123 16.37 -38.69 -14.24
CA SER A 123 17.67 -38.16 -13.82
C SER A 123 17.60 -36.72 -13.32
N CYS A 124 16.70 -35.91 -13.87
CA CYS A 124 16.62 -34.49 -13.55
C CYS A 124 15.44 -34.15 -12.64
N ILE A 125 14.21 -34.51 -13.05
CA ILE A 125 12.99 -34.13 -12.31
C ILE A 125 12.96 -34.82 -10.95
N LYS A 126 13.16 -36.14 -10.91
CA LYS A 126 13.19 -36.90 -9.65
C LYS A 126 14.32 -36.43 -8.73
N ALA A 127 15.54 -36.30 -9.22
CA ALA A 127 16.69 -35.84 -8.43
C ALA A 127 16.46 -34.44 -7.84
N ASN A 128 15.89 -33.50 -8.61
CA ASN A 128 15.54 -32.18 -8.12
C ASN A 128 14.42 -32.23 -7.05
N GLY A 129 13.47 -33.17 -7.17
CA GLY A 129 12.48 -33.42 -6.12
C GLY A 129 13.11 -33.95 -4.83
N GLU A 130 14.09 -34.85 -4.93
CA GLU A 130 14.85 -35.35 -3.76
C GLU A 130 15.60 -34.20 -3.07
N ILE A 131 16.23 -33.32 -3.85
CA ILE A 131 16.90 -32.10 -3.35
C ILE A 131 15.91 -31.18 -2.63
N PHE A 132 14.68 -31.00 -3.14
CA PHE A 132 13.66 -30.18 -2.48
C PHE A 132 13.29 -30.71 -1.09
N LEU A 133 13.10 -32.02 -0.97
CA LEU A 133 12.74 -32.64 0.30
C LEU A 133 13.89 -32.55 1.31
N GLU A 134 15.11 -32.79 0.86
CA GLU A 134 16.31 -32.64 1.71
C GLU A 134 16.51 -31.18 2.14
N PHE A 135 16.28 -30.23 1.24
CA PHE A 135 16.31 -28.81 1.56
C PHE A 135 15.27 -28.44 2.64
N GLY A 136 14.05 -28.96 2.53
CA GLY A 136 13.01 -28.80 3.55
C GLY A 136 13.41 -29.38 4.91
N ARG A 137 14.08 -30.53 4.92
CA ARG A 137 14.63 -31.18 6.13
C ARG A 137 15.70 -30.30 6.80
N LEU A 138 16.69 -29.83 6.03
CA LEU A 138 17.75 -28.96 6.53
C LEU A 138 17.23 -27.61 7.04
N LEU A 139 16.23 -27.02 6.37
CA LEU A 139 15.59 -25.80 6.85
C LEU A 139 14.84 -26.01 8.17
N ALA A 140 14.27 -27.19 8.39
CA ALA A 140 13.65 -27.53 9.66
C ALA A 140 14.69 -27.60 10.80
N GLU A 141 15.85 -28.22 10.56
CA GLU A 141 16.96 -28.24 11.52
C GLU A 141 17.47 -26.82 11.81
N ALA A 142 17.60 -25.98 10.79
CA ALA A 142 17.96 -24.58 10.97
C ALA A 142 16.92 -23.82 11.82
N ALA A 143 15.63 -24.10 11.65
CA ALA A 143 14.58 -23.54 12.48
C ALA A 143 14.68 -24.01 13.95
N ASP A 144 15.03 -25.28 14.19
CA ASP A 144 15.30 -25.81 15.53
C ASP A 144 16.51 -25.16 16.18
N LEU A 145 17.60 -24.94 15.42
CA LEU A 145 18.77 -24.21 15.88
C LEU A 145 18.43 -22.76 16.21
N CYS A 146 17.66 -22.08 15.36
CA CYS A 146 17.19 -20.72 15.65
C CYS A 146 16.40 -20.66 16.96
N ARG A 147 15.49 -21.62 17.20
CA ARG A 147 14.77 -21.74 18.48
C ARG A 147 15.72 -21.94 19.66
N LYS A 148 16.68 -22.86 19.55
CA LYS A 148 17.68 -23.16 20.58
C LYS A 148 18.51 -21.92 20.96
N HIS A 149 18.90 -21.13 19.96
CA HIS A 149 19.73 -19.93 20.15
C HIS A 149 18.92 -18.64 20.32
N ARG A 150 17.58 -18.71 20.41
CA ARG A 150 16.68 -17.56 20.49
C ARG A 150 16.86 -16.56 19.33
N ALA A 151 17.25 -17.06 18.17
CA ALA A 151 17.38 -16.29 16.93
C ALA A 151 16.09 -16.34 16.11
N ARG A 152 15.89 -15.33 15.24
CA ARG A 152 14.75 -15.29 14.31
C ARG A 152 15.06 -16.12 13.06
N PHE A 153 14.23 -17.13 12.79
CA PHE A 153 14.39 -17.98 11.60
C PHE A 153 14.23 -17.19 10.30
N GLU A 154 13.37 -16.17 10.28
CA GLU A 154 13.18 -15.33 9.10
C GLU A 154 14.42 -14.51 8.74
N ASP A 155 15.16 -14.02 9.74
CA ASP A 155 16.43 -13.32 9.53
C ASP A 155 17.51 -14.26 8.97
N TYR A 156 17.57 -15.51 9.47
CA TYR A 156 18.46 -16.53 8.92
C TYR A 156 18.15 -16.85 7.44
N ILE A 157 16.87 -17.01 7.11
CA ILE A 157 16.42 -17.28 5.74
C ILE A 157 16.83 -16.15 4.79
N GLU A 158 16.54 -14.90 5.15
CA GLU A 158 16.72 -13.78 4.21
C GLU A 158 18.15 -13.29 4.14
N ARG A 159 18.82 -13.15 5.29
CA ARG A 159 20.13 -12.51 5.37
C ARG A 159 21.29 -13.49 5.23
N VAL A 160 21.11 -14.74 5.67
CA VAL A 160 22.17 -15.76 5.63
C VAL A 160 22.00 -16.67 4.41
N LEU A 161 20.80 -17.22 4.19
CA LEU A 161 20.56 -18.12 3.06
C LEU A 161 20.19 -17.38 1.76
N GLY A 162 19.70 -16.14 1.83
CA GLY A 162 19.36 -15.35 0.65
C GLY A 162 18.16 -15.88 -0.15
N ILE A 163 17.25 -16.63 0.49
CA ILE A 163 16.11 -17.26 -0.19
C ILE A 163 14.78 -16.59 0.18
N PRO A 164 13.74 -16.66 -0.68
CA PRO A 164 12.42 -16.14 -0.35
C PRO A 164 11.75 -16.91 0.80
N ARG A 165 11.21 -16.19 1.80
CA ARG A 165 10.45 -16.79 2.93
C ARG A 165 9.38 -17.78 2.49
N ALA A 166 8.63 -17.44 1.44
CA ALA A 166 7.57 -18.28 0.91
C ALA A 166 8.07 -19.65 0.45
N THR A 167 9.25 -19.72 -0.18
CA THR A 167 9.86 -20.98 -0.60
C THR A 167 10.30 -21.80 0.62
N ALA A 168 10.94 -21.16 1.61
CA ALA A 168 11.41 -21.82 2.81
C ALA A 168 10.25 -22.42 3.63
N THR A 169 9.17 -21.67 3.83
CA THR A 169 7.97 -22.14 4.57
C THR A 169 7.35 -23.38 3.92
N VAL A 170 7.23 -23.38 2.59
CA VAL A 170 6.64 -24.51 1.85
C VAL A 170 7.56 -25.73 1.87
N ALA A 171 8.88 -25.54 1.72
CA ALA A 171 9.85 -26.63 1.80
C ALA A 171 9.85 -27.29 3.19
N VAL A 172 9.82 -26.49 4.27
CA VAL A 172 9.71 -27.02 5.64
C VAL A 172 8.41 -27.80 5.84
N ALA A 173 7.30 -27.35 5.26
CA ALA A 173 6.02 -28.05 5.35
C ALA A 173 6.04 -29.42 4.65
N ALA A 174 6.79 -29.54 3.55
CA ALA A 174 6.89 -30.77 2.75
C ALA A 174 7.61 -31.95 3.46
N ARG A 175 8.39 -31.66 4.51
CA ARG A 175 9.31 -32.64 5.15
C ARG A 175 8.63 -33.92 5.65
N ASN A 176 7.38 -33.82 6.12
CA ASN A 176 6.64 -34.90 6.76
C ASN A 176 5.51 -35.44 5.88
N SER A 177 5.45 -35.01 4.63
CA SER A 177 4.30 -35.22 3.76
C SER A 177 4.34 -36.54 2.98
N GLY A 178 5.45 -37.31 3.08
CA GLY A 178 5.62 -38.58 2.35
C GLY A 178 5.52 -38.44 0.83
N LEU A 179 5.77 -37.24 0.31
CA LEU A 179 5.54 -36.92 -1.10
C LEU A 179 6.56 -37.62 -2.00
N ASN A 180 6.08 -38.08 -3.16
CA ASN A 180 6.91 -38.76 -4.14
C ASN A 180 7.88 -37.76 -4.81
N PRO A 181 9.22 -37.98 -4.73
CA PRO A 181 10.19 -37.08 -5.35
C PRO A 181 10.05 -36.97 -6.88
N SER A 182 9.45 -37.97 -7.54
CA SER A 182 9.21 -37.95 -9.00
C SER A 182 8.29 -36.82 -9.46
N LEU A 183 7.58 -36.15 -8.54
CA LEU A 183 6.81 -34.93 -8.83
C LEU A 183 7.71 -33.73 -9.15
N GLY A 184 9.00 -33.81 -8.81
CA GLY A 184 9.97 -32.73 -8.98
C GLY A 184 9.72 -31.52 -8.08
N TRP A 185 10.64 -30.56 -8.13
CA TRP A 185 10.63 -29.37 -7.26
C TRP A 185 9.32 -28.58 -7.34
N ASP A 186 8.86 -28.22 -8.54
CA ASP A 186 7.65 -27.40 -8.71
C ASP A 186 6.37 -28.13 -8.34
N GLY A 187 6.29 -29.44 -8.65
CA GLY A 187 5.17 -30.28 -8.24
C GLY A 187 5.07 -30.39 -6.73
N LEU A 188 6.19 -30.72 -6.07
CA LEU A 188 6.28 -30.80 -4.61
C LEU A 188 5.96 -29.45 -3.94
N LYS A 189 6.54 -28.36 -4.44
CA LYS A 189 6.26 -27.01 -3.94
C LYS A 189 4.79 -26.64 -4.06
N TYR A 190 4.14 -27.00 -5.17
CA TYR A 190 2.72 -26.73 -5.34
C TYR A 190 1.88 -27.56 -4.37
N VAL A 191 2.09 -28.88 -4.31
CA VAL A 191 1.33 -29.78 -3.43
C VAL A 191 1.50 -29.40 -1.96
N ALA A 192 2.72 -29.08 -1.52
CA ALA A 192 3.02 -28.66 -0.16
C ALA A 192 2.40 -27.29 0.20
N SER A 193 2.02 -26.47 -0.79
CA SER A 193 1.31 -25.22 -0.54
C SER A 193 -0.20 -25.38 -0.31
N ILE A 194 -0.76 -26.55 -0.64
CA ILE A 194 -2.19 -26.85 -0.49
C ILE A 194 -2.46 -27.31 0.94
N ARG A 195 -3.31 -26.56 1.65
CA ARG A 195 -3.69 -26.84 3.05
C ARG A 195 -4.74 -27.92 3.16
N ASP A 196 -5.75 -27.89 2.29
CA ASP A 196 -6.85 -28.84 2.27
C ASP A 196 -6.38 -30.22 1.81
N GLU A 197 -6.73 -31.25 2.57
CA GLU A 197 -6.17 -32.59 2.39
C GLU A 197 -6.75 -33.31 1.17
N ASP A 198 -8.05 -33.16 0.91
CA ASP A 198 -8.71 -33.73 -0.27
C ASP A 198 -8.18 -33.11 -1.56
N THR A 199 -8.13 -31.77 -1.60
CA THR A 199 -7.58 -31.02 -2.73
C THR A 199 -6.11 -31.35 -2.97
N ARG A 200 -5.34 -31.58 -1.90
CA ARG A 200 -3.94 -32.01 -2.00
C ARG A 200 -3.83 -33.41 -2.59
N ALA A 201 -4.69 -34.36 -2.19
CA ALA A 201 -4.72 -35.71 -2.74
C ALA A 201 -5.05 -35.71 -4.25
N ARG A 202 -6.09 -34.99 -4.65
CA ARG A 202 -6.46 -34.80 -6.07
C ARG A 202 -5.32 -34.17 -6.88
N ALA A 203 -4.61 -33.21 -6.28
CA ALA A 203 -3.46 -32.58 -6.94
C ALA A 203 -2.31 -33.58 -7.15
N ILE A 204 -2.02 -34.43 -6.16
CA ILE A 204 -0.98 -35.46 -6.26
C ILE A 204 -1.31 -36.46 -7.36
N GLU A 205 -2.55 -36.94 -7.41
CA GLU A 205 -3.01 -37.90 -8.42
C GLU A 205 -2.87 -37.33 -9.83
N ALA A 206 -3.32 -36.09 -10.03
CA ALA A 206 -3.25 -35.43 -11.34
C ALA A 206 -1.81 -35.22 -11.80
N LEU A 207 -0.91 -34.75 -10.92
CA LEU A 207 0.50 -34.58 -11.24
C LEU A 207 1.19 -35.93 -11.53
N SER A 208 0.84 -36.97 -10.76
CA SER A 208 1.40 -38.33 -10.96
C SER A 208 0.96 -38.93 -12.29
N SER A 209 -0.22 -38.55 -12.78
CA SER A 209 -0.75 -38.93 -14.09
C SER A 209 -0.17 -38.09 -15.24
N GLY A 210 0.82 -37.23 -14.97
CA GLY A 210 1.52 -36.44 -15.99
C GLY A 210 0.99 -35.03 -16.20
N ALA A 211 0.01 -34.56 -15.41
CA ALA A 211 -0.45 -33.17 -15.51
C ALA A 211 0.62 -32.19 -15.02
N SER A 212 0.65 -30.99 -15.60
CA SER A 212 1.51 -29.90 -15.12
C SER A 212 0.91 -29.22 -13.88
N PRO A 213 1.72 -28.62 -12.98
CA PRO A 213 1.20 -27.83 -11.85
C PRO A 213 0.25 -26.71 -12.26
N THR A 214 0.46 -26.12 -13.45
CA THR A 214 -0.42 -25.09 -14.01
C THR A 214 -1.77 -25.66 -14.37
N SER A 215 -1.81 -26.84 -15.00
CA SER A 215 -3.05 -27.53 -15.36
C SER A 215 -3.84 -27.93 -14.11
N VAL A 216 -3.18 -28.51 -13.10
CA VAL A 216 -3.82 -28.91 -11.84
C VAL A 216 -4.42 -27.72 -11.09
N LYS A 217 -3.72 -26.57 -11.05
CA LYS A 217 -4.28 -25.32 -10.50
C LYS A 217 -5.55 -24.86 -11.22
N GLY A 218 -5.69 -25.16 -12.51
CA GLY A 218 -6.89 -24.87 -13.29
C GLY A 218 -8.05 -25.77 -12.89
N TYR A 219 -7.85 -27.09 -12.94
CA TYR A 219 -8.91 -28.10 -12.68
C TYR A 219 -9.52 -27.98 -11.27
N LEU A 220 -8.66 -27.81 -10.25
CA LEU A 220 -9.13 -27.72 -8.86
C LEU A 220 -9.93 -26.45 -8.59
N LYS A 221 -9.63 -25.35 -9.29
CA LYS A 221 -10.34 -24.08 -9.13
C LYS A 221 -11.61 -24.01 -9.97
N SER A 222 -11.65 -24.69 -11.13
CA SER A 222 -12.87 -24.83 -11.93
C SER A 222 -13.93 -25.73 -11.28
N ALA A 223 -13.54 -26.63 -10.38
CA ALA A 223 -14.48 -27.38 -9.55
C ALA A 223 -15.21 -26.49 -8.52
N ASP A 224 -14.60 -25.37 -8.12
CA ASP A 224 -15.18 -24.36 -7.22
C ASP A 224 -15.88 -23.22 -7.98
N ASN A 225 -16.04 -23.31 -9.31
CA ASN A 225 -16.74 -22.27 -10.05
C ASN A 225 -18.24 -22.36 -9.73
N PRO A 226 -18.89 -21.24 -9.37
CA PRO A 226 -20.32 -21.26 -9.08
C PRO A 226 -21.10 -21.80 -10.27
N GLU A 227 -21.99 -22.76 -10.00
CA GLU A 227 -22.75 -23.51 -11.03
C GLU A 227 -23.66 -22.60 -11.89
N SER A 228 -23.92 -21.37 -11.44
CA SER A 228 -24.84 -20.43 -12.06
C SER A 228 -24.17 -19.14 -12.55
N PRO A 229 -24.53 -18.63 -13.75
CA PRO A 229 -24.17 -17.28 -14.21
C PRO A 229 -24.52 -16.18 -13.20
N ALA A 230 -25.57 -16.36 -12.40
CA ALA A 230 -25.98 -15.41 -11.37
C ALA A 230 -24.94 -15.31 -10.24
N ASP A 231 -24.36 -16.43 -9.83
CA ASP A 231 -23.38 -16.46 -8.75
C ASP A 231 -22.03 -15.87 -9.19
N ARG A 232 -21.66 -16.03 -10.47
CA ARG A 232 -20.49 -15.35 -11.05
C ARG A 232 -20.66 -13.83 -11.04
N LEU A 233 -21.83 -13.34 -11.45
CA LEU A 233 -22.15 -11.91 -11.42
C LEU A 233 -22.16 -11.38 -9.99
N LEU A 234 -22.66 -12.16 -9.03
CA LEU A 234 -22.67 -11.80 -7.61
C LEU A 234 -21.24 -11.70 -7.04
N ALA A 235 -20.37 -12.66 -7.37
CA ALA A 235 -18.97 -12.65 -6.95
C ALA A 235 -18.21 -11.45 -7.54
N GLU A 236 -18.42 -11.13 -8.82
CA GLU A 236 -17.78 -9.99 -9.46
C GLU A 236 -18.32 -8.66 -8.91
N LYS A 237 -19.63 -8.55 -8.65
CA LYS A 237 -20.23 -7.42 -7.93
C LYS A 237 -19.54 -7.22 -6.57
N ASN A 238 -19.43 -8.26 -5.76
CA ASN A 238 -18.81 -8.19 -4.43
C ASN A 238 -17.35 -7.75 -4.50
N ARG A 239 -16.61 -8.21 -5.51
CA ARG A 239 -15.21 -7.81 -5.76
C ARG A 239 -15.11 -6.33 -6.17
N ILE A 240 -15.98 -5.87 -7.06
CA ILE A 240 -16.03 -4.46 -7.49
C ILE A 240 -16.37 -3.58 -6.30
N GLU A 241 -17.38 -3.92 -5.49
CA GLU A 241 -17.75 -3.18 -4.29
C GLU A 241 -16.61 -3.11 -3.26
N LYS A 242 -15.83 -4.20 -3.11
CA LYS A 242 -14.63 -4.20 -2.26
C LYS A 242 -13.55 -3.27 -2.81
N THR A 243 -13.38 -3.22 -4.12
CA THR A 243 -12.41 -2.35 -4.80
C THR A 243 -12.80 -0.88 -4.67
N ILE A 244 -14.09 -0.55 -4.89
CA ILE A 244 -14.63 0.80 -4.70
C ILE A 244 -14.42 1.26 -3.26
N ARG A 245 -14.73 0.41 -2.26
CA ARG A 245 -14.47 0.74 -0.85
C ARG A 245 -13.00 1.05 -0.57
N ASN A 246 -12.08 0.25 -1.12
CA ASN A 246 -10.64 0.47 -0.94
C ASN A 246 -10.18 1.79 -1.62
N LEU A 247 -10.64 2.06 -2.83
CA LEU A 247 -10.33 3.30 -3.55
C LEU A 247 -10.90 4.53 -2.84
N ASN A 248 -12.12 4.46 -2.32
CA ASN A 248 -12.72 5.54 -1.54
C ASN A 248 -11.96 5.78 -0.22
N SER A 249 -11.50 4.73 0.46
CA SER A 249 -10.63 4.87 1.64
C SER A 249 -9.33 5.60 1.29
N ARG A 250 -8.70 5.24 0.16
CA ARG A 250 -7.50 5.92 -0.34
C ARG A 250 -7.77 7.35 -0.78
N LEU A 251 -8.95 7.62 -1.34
CA LEU A 251 -9.36 8.96 -1.73
C LEU A 251 -9.61 9.84 -0.50
N GLU A 252 -10.25 9.31 0.55
CA GLU A 252 -10.38 9.99 1.86
C GLU A 252 -9.02 10.26 2.51
N GLU A 253 -8.05 9.36 2.35
CA GLU A 253 -6.67 9.59 2.80
C GLU A 253 -5.97 10.73 2.01
N ILE A 254 -6.37 10.96 0.76
CA ILE A 254 -5.81 12.00 -0.12
C ILE A 254 -6.54 13.35 0.08
N GLU A 255 -7.86 13.31 0.26
CA GLU A 255 -8.69 14.46 0.61
C GLU A 255 -8.60 14.74 2.11
N GLU A 256 -7.41 15.14 2.59
CA GLU A 256 -7.24 15.68 3.94
C GLU A 256 -7.98 17.03 4.05
N LYS A 257 -9.31 17.00 4.20
CA LYS A 257 -10.13 18.20 4.36
C LYS A 257 -9.78 18.89 5.68
N TRP A 258 -9.18 20.06 5.56
CA TRP A 258 -8.99 20.99 6.65
C TRP A 258 -10.34 21.51 7.12
N ASN A 259 -10.57 21.42 8.42
CA ASN A 259 -11.73 21.98 9.07
C ASN A 259 -11.28 23.15 9.94
N PHE A 260 -12.07 24.23 9.88
CA PHE A 260 -11.87 25.43 10.67
C PHE A 260 -13.07 25.57 11.60
N LEU A 261 -12.82 25.67 12.91
CA LEU A 261 -13.87 25.79 13.91
C LEU A 261 -13.54 26.94 14.84
N GLY A 262 -14.49 27.86 15.00
CA GLY A 262 -14.49 28.90 16.01
C GLY A 262 -15.54 28.60 17.08
N PHE A 263 -15.21 28.82 18.34
CA PHE A 263 -16.14 28.64 19.45
C PHE A 263 -16.02 29.77 20.48
N SER A 264 -17.16 30.15 21.06
CA SER A 264 -17.24 31.21 22.05
C SER A 264 -16.45 30.87 23.30
N TRP A 265 -15.66 31.84 23.77
CA TRP A 265 -14.80 31.70 24.93
C TRP A 265 -15.42 32.35 26.17
N PRO A 266 -15.52 31.62 27.30
CA PRO A 266 -16.04 32.19 28.54
C PRO A 266 -15.16 33.34 29.06
N PRO A 267 -15.73 34.52 29.37
CA PRO A 267 -14.95 35.67 29.87
C PRO A 267 -14.22 35.43 31.20
N ILE A 268 -14.66 34.44 31.97
CA ILE A 268 -14.03 34.06 33.25
C ILE A 268 -12.71 33.30 33.06
N LEU A 269 -12.49 32.71 31.88
CA LEU A 269 -11.26 31.99 31.57
C LEU A 269 -10.24 32.94 30.97
N GLN A 270 -8.97 32.76 31.35
CA GLN A 270 -7.86 33.46 30.70
C GLN A 270 -7.86 33.13 29.20
N PRO A 271 -7.61 34.12 28.32
CA PRO A 271 -7.44 33.88 26.89
C PRO A 271 -6.41 32.76 26.63
N PRO A 272 -6.64 31.89 25.65
CA PRO A 272 -5.65 30.89 25.28
C PRO A 272 -4.42 31.59 24.67
N LEU A 273 -3.24 31.09 25.00
CA LEU A 273 -1.96 31.57 24.47
C LEU A 273 -1.42 30.62 23.38
N PRO A 274 -0.60 31.11 22.43
CA PRO A 274 0.02 30.27 21.42
C PRO A 274 0.79 29.09 22.05
N GLY A 275 0.60 27.88 21.52
CA GLY A 275 1.20 26.65 22.05
C GLY A 275 0.32 25.92 23.08
N GLN A 276 -0.72 26.55 23.61
CA GLN A 276 -1.73 25.87 24.42
C GLN A 276 -2.72 25.08 23.56
N PHE A 277 -3.47 24.20 24.22
CA PHE A 277 -4.47 23.35 23.59
C PHE A 277 -5.72 23.22 24.48
N PHE A 278 -6.76 22.61 23.95
CA PHE A 278 -7.92 22.17 24.71
C PHE A 278 -8.20 20.70 24.43
N THR A 279 -8.97 20.06 25.29
CA THR A 279 -9.53 18.74 24.97
C THR A 279 -11.02 18.84 24.77
N PHE A 280 -11.58 18.07 23.84
CA PHE A 280 -13.02 17.95 23.67
C PHE A 280 -13.51 16.51 23.82
N LEU A 281 -14.74 16.32 24.30
CA LEU A 281 -15.39 15.02 24.31
C LEU A 281 -16.24 14.85 23.03
N PRO A 282 -15.93 13.90 22.14
CA PRO A 282 -16.73 13.67 20.94
C PRO A 282 -18.15 13.21 21.29
N ARG A 283 -19.15 13.73 20.56
CA ARG A 283 -20.56 13.31 20.69
C ARG A 283 -20.96 12.36 19.56
N GLY A 284 -21.93 11.48 19.84
CA GLY A 284 -22.53 10.60 18.82
C GLY A 284 -21.60 9.48 18.33
N LEU A 285 -20.70 9.00 19.19
CA LEU A 285 -19.87 7.81 18.92
C LEU A 285 -20.46 6.58 19.61
N GLU A 286 -20.38 5.43 18.95
CA GLU A 286 -20.87 4.15 19.49
C GLU A 286 -19.90 3.54 20.51
N TYR A 287 -20.41 2.62 21.34
CA TYR A 287 -19.61 1.91 22.33
C TYR A 287 -18.55 1.05 21.62
N GLY A 288 -17.26 1.35 21.84
CA GLY A 288 -16.14 0.73 21.13
C GLY A 288 -15.31 1.71 20.28
N GLU A 289 -15.85 2.86 19.89
CA GLU A 289 -15.14 3.88 19.09
C GLU A 289 -14.29 4.85 19.93
N SER A 290 -13.86 4.42 21.13
CA SER A 290 -13.22 5.30 22.13
C SER A 290 -14.06 6.54 22.47
N ALA A 291 -15.38 6.36 22.55
CA ALA A 291 -16.38 7.41 22.84
C ALA A 291 -16.16 8.14 24.18
N LEU A 292 -15.46 7.50 25.12
CA LEU A 292 -15.21 8.04 26.46
C LEU A 292 -13.93 8.90 26.53
N LEU A 293 -13.03 8.77 25.56
CA LEU A 293 -11.77 9.50 25.58
C LEU A 293 -11.95 10.88 24.94
N ARG A 294 -11.37 11.89 25.57
CA ARG A 294 -11.28 13.24 24.98
C ARG A 294 -10.23 13.26 23.86
N ARG A 295 -10.27 14.29 23.02
CA ARG A 295 -9.27 14.51 21.96
C ARG A 295 -8.61 15.88 22.17
N PRO A 296 -7.27 15.95 22.24
CA PRO A 296 -6.57 17.23 22.31
C PRO A 296 -6.58 17.91 20.94
N LEU A 297 -6.80 19.22 20.91
CA LEU A 297 -6.62 20.09 19.74
C LEU A 297 -5.96 21.39 20.16
N ALA A 298 -4.94 21.79 19.40
CA ALA A 298 -4.23 23.03 19.66
C ALA A 298 -5.05 24.24 19.22
N PHE A 299 -4.85 25.38 19.90
CA PHE A 299 -5.42 26.65 19.48
C PHE A 299 -4.69 27.17 18.23
N ALA A 300 -5.45 27.72 17.30
CA ALA A 300 -4.97 28.33 16.07
C ALA A 300 -5.21 29.85 16.03
N GLY A 301 -5.99 30.41 16.96
CA GLY A 301 -6.25 31.84 17.04
C GLY A 301 -7.18 32.19 18.20
N PHE A 302 -7.18 33.46 18.59
CA PHE A 302 -8.11 34.01 19.56
C PHE A 302 -8.39 35.49 19.27
N GLU A 303 -9.63 35.81 18.91
CA GLU A 303 -10.06 37.19 18.66
C GLU A 303 -11.53 37.35 19.05
N ASN A 304 -11.91 38.53 19.56
CA ASN A 304 -13.30 38.86 19.88
C ASN A 304 -14.02 37.83 20.79
N SER A 305 -13.29 37.27 21.77
CA SER A 305 -13.79 36.20 22.65
C SER A 305 -14.20 34.93 21.91
N ILE A 306 -13.62 34.66 20.75
CA ILE A 306 -13.75 33.40 20.00
C ILE A 306 -12.38 32.75 19.93
N ALA A 307 -12.31 31.48 20.35
CA ALA A 307 -11.13 30.65 20.17
C ALA A 307 -11.29 29.81 18.90
N TYR A 308 -10.19 29.64 18.16
CA TYR A 308 -10.19 28.95 16.88
C TYR A 308 -9.28 27.73 16.92
N CYS A 309 -9.66 26.70 16.16
CA CYS A 309 -8.79 25.57 15.88
C CYS A 309 -8.85 25.17 14.40
N ILE A 310 -7.75 24.57 13.95
CA ILE A 310 -7.61 23.98 12.62
C ILE A 310 -7.31 22.51 12.82
N PHE A 311 -8.06 21.64 12.17
CA PHE A 311 -7.87 20.19 12.31
C PHE A 311 -8.23 19.43 11.04
N GLN A 312 -7.80 18.17 10.97
CA GLN A 312 -8.13 17.25 9.88
C GLN A 312 -9.09 16.16 10.39
N ALA A 313 -10.14 15.87 9.62
CA ALA A 313 -11.17 14.90 10.00
C ALA A 313 -10.74 13.44 9.73
N LYS A 314 -9.76 12.93 10.51
CA LYS A 314 -9.14 11.61 10.28
C LYS A 314 -9.81 10.45 11.01
N GLY A 315 -10.19 10.63 12.28
CA GLY A 315 -10.78 9.57 13.11
C GLY A 315 -12.23 9.85 13.51
N PRO A 316 -12.93 8.89 14.16
CA PRO A 316 -14.32 9.05 14.59
C PRO A 316 -14.55 10.33 15.40
N GLY A 317 -13.64 10.65 16.34
CA GLY A 317 -13.75 11.85 17.18
C GLY A 317 -13.65 13.16 16.40
N THR A 318 -12.68 13.31 15.50
CA THR A 318 -12.53 14.51 14.66
C THR A 318 -13.61 14.58 13.58
N LYS A 319 -14.08 13.44 13.05
CA LYS A 319 -15.22 13.38 12.12
C LYS A 319 -16.51 13.82 12.83
N ALA A 320 -16.69 13.48 14.12
CA ALA A 320 -17.79 13.97 14.93
C ALA A 320 -17.72 15.48 15.15
N LEU A 321 -16.53 16.02 15.44
CA LEU A 321 -16.33 17.47 15.58
C LEU A 321 -16.65 18.22 14.28
N ALA A 322 -16.23 17.69 13.12
CA ALA A 322 -16.48 18.28 11.81
C ALA A 322 -17.97 18.31 11.41
N ARG A 323 -18.83 17.54 12.09
CA ARG A 323 -20.29 17.53 11.84
C ARG A 323 -21.05 18.59 12.64
N LEU A 324 -20.41 19.27 13.59
CA LEU A 324 -21.05 20.32 14.36
C LEU A 324 -21.46 21.48 13.45
N GLN A 325 -22.61 22.07 13.75
CA GLN A 325 -23.14 23.24 13.09
C GLN A 325 -23.04 24.47 13.99
N SER A 326 -23.16 25.66 13.41
CA SER A 326 -23.18 26.90 14.19
C SER A 326 -24.33 26.87 15.20
N GLY A 327 -24.03 27.19 16.46
CA GLY A 327 -24.96 27.11 17.58
C GLY A 327 -24.87 25.80 18.39
N ASP A 328 -24.19 24.78 17.88
CA ASP A 328 -23.96 23.55 18.66
C ASP A 328 -23.02 23.80 19.83
N SER A 329 -23.24 23.03 20.91
CA SER A 329 -22.35 22.98 22.07
C SER A 329 -21.56 21.67 22.10
N PHE A 330 -20.32 21.74 22.58
CA PHE A 330 -19.49 20.57 22.85
C PHE A 330 -18.73 20.75 24.17
N ASP A 331 -18.43 19.63 24.81
CA ASP A 331 -17.76 19.62 26.12
C ASP A 331 -16.26 19.80 25.92
N THR A 332 -15.66 20.78 26.61
CA THR A 332 -14.24 21.11 26.55
C THR A 332 -13.59 21.24 27.92
N ILE A 333 -12.28 20.95 27.99
CA ILE A 333 -11.40 21.35 29.09
C ILE A 333 -10.29 22.20 28.50
N ALA A 334 -10.18 23.45 28.97
CA ALA A 334 -9.32 24.48 28.39
C ALA A 334 -9.06 25.65 29.36
N PRO A 335 -8.03 26.48 29.10
CA PRO A 335 -6.86 26.16 28.28
C PRO A 335 -5.94 25.19 29.03
N LEU A 336 -5.20 24.37 28.28
CA LEU A 336 -4.28 23.36 28.81
C LEU A 336 -2.88 23.52 28.20
N GLY A 337 -1.88 23.05 28.94
CA GLY A 337 -0.48 23.10 28.52
C GLY A 337 0.20 24.46 28.69
N LYS A 338 1.51 24.45 28.48
CA LYS A 338 2.40 25.60 28.50
C LYS A 338 2.43 26.27 27.11
N PRO A 339 2.38 27.60 27.06
CA PRO A 339 2.51 28.33 25.81
C PRO A 339 3.95 28.33 25.30
N PHE A 340 4.13 28.79 24.06
CA PHE A 340 5.43 29.18 23.57
C PHE A 340 5.99 30.35 24.38
N PRO A 341 7.28 30.36 24.72
CA PRO A 341 7.90 31.53 25.31
C PRO A 341 7.97 32.66 24.28
N LEU A 342 7.95 33.89 24.77
CA LEU A 342 8.23 35.04 23.91
C LEU A 342 9.73 35.06 23.57
N PRO A 343 10.09 35.48 22.33
CA PRO A 343 11.48 35.71 21.98
C PRO A 343 12.09 36.82 22.85
N SER A 344 13.39 36.70 23.14
CA SER A 344 14.13 37.74 23.85
C SER A 344 14.31 38.98 22.98
N LEU A 345 14.60 40.13 23.61
CA LEU A 345 14.85 41.37 22.88
C LEU A 345 16.02 41.21 21.88
N GLY A 346 15.76 41.50 20.61
CA GLY A 346 16.75 41.37 19.54
C GLY A 346 16.84 39.99 18.90
N GLU A 347 16.09 38.99 19.41
CA GLU A 347 15.94 37.71 18.71
C GLU A 347 15.01 37.85 17.51
N ILE A 348 15.33 37.11 16.44
CA ILE A 348 14.50 36.99 15.23
C ILE A 348 13.79 35.63 15.32
N PRO A 349 12.46 35.59 15.54
CA PRO A 349 11.71 34.35 15.55
C PRO A 349 11.62 33.77 14.14
N MET A 350 11.97 32.49 14.00
CA MET A 350 11.78 31.73 12.78
C MET A 350 10.86 30.55 13.08
N LEU A 351 9.66 30.60 12.52
CA LEU A 351 8.53 29.73 12.86
C LEU A 351 8.38 28.64 11.80
N ALA A 352 8.13 27.40 12.22
CA ALA A 352 8.03 26.24 11.33
C ALA A 352 6.78 25.40 11.62
N GLY A 353 5.84 25.36 10.67
CA GLY A 353 4.62 24.55 10.77
C GLY A 353 4.60 23.40 9.77
N GLY A 354 4.16 22.22 10.19
CA GLY A 354 3.90 21.10 9.29
C GLY A 354 2.70 20.27 9.76
N GLY A 355 1.89 19.79 8.81
CA GLY A 355 0.65 19.08 9.15
C GLY A 355 -0.26 19.94 10.04
N ILE A 356 -0.94 19.34 11.03
CA ILE A 356 -1.84 20.09 11.93
C ILE A 356 -1.13 21.14 12.79
N GLY A 357 0.21 21.11 12.87
CA GLY A 357 1.03 22.14 13.53
C GLY A 357 1.01 23.51 12.85
N ILE A 358 0.43 23.63 11.65
CA ILE A 358 0.24 24.91 10.95
C ILE A 358 -0.61 25.87 11.79
N GLY A 359 -1.71 25.41 12.40
CA GLY A 359 -2.60 26.26 13.19
C GLY A 359 -1.88 26.96 14.35
N PRO A 360 -1.18 26.22 15.24
CA PRO A 360 -0.39 26.81 16.32
C PRO A 360 0.68 27.79 15.85
N MET A 361 1.32 27.55 14.71
CA MET A 361 2.33 28.45 14.16
C MET A 361 1.74 29.73 13.59
N LEU A 362 0.56 29.65 12.95
CA LEU A 362 -0.19 30.85 12.55
C LEU A 362 -0.67 31.65 13.77
N PHE A 363 -1.04 30.97 14.86
CA PHE A 363 -1.41 31.66 16.09
C PHE A 363 -0.21 32.40 16.71
N LEU A 364 0.94 31.74 16.77
CA LEU A 364 2.17 32.35 17.27
C LEU A 364 2.59 33.54 16.38
N ALA A 365 2.60 33.36 15.06
CA ALA A 365 2.95 34.41 14.11
C ALA A 365 2.05 35.64 14.23
N SER A 366 0.73 35.46 14.35
CA SER A 366 -0.21 36.57 14.50
C SER A 366 -0.14 37.26 15.87
N SER A 367 0.31 36.53 16.91
CA SER A 367 0.48 37.07 18.26
C SER A 367 1.77 37.87 18.42
N LEU A 368 2.81 37.51 17.66
CA LEU A 368 4.06 38.26 17.55
C LEU A 368 3.80 39.46 16.63
N ARG A 369 3.58 40.65 17.20
CA ARG A 369 3.17 41.81 16.42
C ARG A 369 4.24 42.17 15.37
N MET A 370 3.91 41.98 14.09
CA MET A 370 4.83 42.20 12.98
C MET A 370 5.30 43.66 12.82
N ASP A 371 4.59 44.62 13.42
CA ASP A 371 4.98 46.03 13.45
C ASP A 371 6.18 46.31 14.35
N THR A 372 6.54 45.36 15.22
CA THR A 372 7.57 45.53 16.25
C THR A 372 8.62 44.42 16.25
N ILE A 373 8.29 43.22 15.78
CA ILE A 373 9.21 42.06 15.74
C ILE A 373 9.36 41.57 14.30
N ARG A 374 10.60 41.56 13.79
CA ARG A 374 10.95 40.89 12.53
C ARG A 374 10.89 39.38 12.74
N GLN A 375 10.03 38.68 12.00
CA GLN A 375 9.89 37.23 12.05
C GLN A 375 9.78 36.63 10.65
N THR A 376 10.05 35.32 10.54
CA THR A 376 9.73 34.54 9.34
C THR A 376 8.90 33.30 9.68
N LEU A 377 7.98 32.96 8.80
CA LEU A 377 7.05 31.84 8.96
C LEU A 377 7.21 30.89 7.77
N HIS A 378 7.59 29.65 8.04
CA HIS A 378 7.73 28.60 7.05
C HIS A 378 6.68 27.50 7.29
N LEU A 379 5.96 27.11 6.24
CA LEU A 379 4.92 26.08 6.32
C LEU A 379 5.17 24.97 5.29
N GLY A 380 5.25 23.74 5.78
CA GLY A 380 5.52 22.54 4.99
C GLY A 380 4.27 21.72 4.67
N PHE A 381 4.16 21.29 3.41
CA PHE A 381 3.07 20.46 2.88
C PHE A 381 3.62 19.35 2.00
N ARG A 382 2.87 18.26 1.78
CA ARG A 382 3.31 17.24 0.81
C ARG A 382 3.16 17.76 -0.62
N THR A 383 2.03 18.42 -0.89
CA THR A 383 1.68 19.00 -2.18
C THR A 383 0.92 20.31 -1.99
N SER A 384 0.82 21.13 -3.03
CA SER A 384 0.13 22.42 -3.01
C SER A 384 -1.38 22.30 -2.75
N SER A 385 -2.01 21.17 -3.11
CA SER A 385 -3.43 20.90 -2.86
C SER A 385 -3.76 20.72 -1.37
N GLN A 386 -2.75 20.51 -0.52
CA GLN A 386 -2.93 20.37 0.92
C GLN A 386 -2.86 21.71 1.68
N ILE A 387 -2.66 22.83 0.99
CA ILE A 387 -2.62 24.14 1.63
C ILE A 387 -4.05 24.55 2.02
N PRO A 388 -4.35 24.80 3.31
CA PRO A 388 -5.71 25.11 3.75
C PRO A 388 -6.17 26.47 3.23
N SER A 389 -7.47 26.59 2.98
CA SER A 389 -8.15 27.89 2.97
C SER A 389 -8.61 28.20 4.40
N ILE A 390 -8.22 29.37 4.92
CA ILE A 390 -8.53 29.78 6.30
C ILE A 390 -9.49 30.97 6.24
N PRO A 391 -10.73 30.86 6.74
CA PRO A 391 -11.75 31.91 6.64
C PRO A 391 -11.61 33.01 7.72
N LEU A 392 -10.48 33.07 8.41
CA LEU A 392 -10.17 34.09 9.41
C LEU A 392 -9.09 35.02 8.87
N ASP A 393 -9.44 36.29 8.65
CA ASP A 393 -8.59 37.25 7.93
C ASP A 393 -7.19 37.38 8.55
N THR A 394 -7.10 37.40 9.88
CA THR A 394 -5.82 37.51 10.61
C THR A 394 -4.88 36.35 10.29
N LEU A 395 -5.37 35.11 10.34
CA LEU A 395 -4.57 33.92 10.03
C LEU A 395 -4.36 33.72 8.53
N SER A 396 -5.34 34.09 7.71
CA SER A 396 -5.24 34.06 6.24
C SER A 396 -4.14 34.99 5.75
N LEU A 397 -4.04 36.18 6.35
CA LEU A 397 -2.97 37.14 6.09
C LEU A 397 -1.59 36.56 6.45
N GLU A 398 -1.44 35.93 7.62
CA GLU A 398 -0.16 35.29 7.99
C GLU A 398 0.18 34.11 7.08
N LEU A 399 -0.80 33.29 6.70
CA LEU A 399 -0.61 32.22 5.73
C LEU A 399 -0.17 32.75 4.36
N SER A 400 -0.68 33.90 3.93
CA SER A 400 -0.31 34.52 2.65
C SER A 400 1.14 35.03 2.63
N LYS A 401 1.67 35.42 3.79
CA LYS A 401 3.06 35.88 3.95
C LYS A 401 4.03 34.72 4.20
N ALA A 402 3.52 33.53 4.55
CA ALA A 402 4.33 32.38 4.87
C ALA A 402 5.14 31.91 3.66
N GLN A 403 6.39 31.53 3.92
CA GLN A 403 7.20 30.82 2.96
C GLN A 403 6.77 29.36 2.90
N ILE A 404 6.28 28.97 1.73
CA ILE A 404 5.74 27.62 1.52
C ILE A 404 6.85 26.68 1.06
N ALA A 405 6.89 25.48 1.64
CA ALA A 405 7.67 24.35 1.16
C ALA A 405 6.75 23.18 0.82
N THR A 406 6.97 22.55 -0.33
CA THR A 406 6.25 21.34 -0.75
C THR A 406 7.22 20.21 -1.10
N ASP A 407 6.95 19.00 -0.61
CA ASP A 407 7.82 17.84 -0.85
C ASP A 407 8.02 17.57 -2.36
N ASP A 408 6.96 17.75 -3.15
CA ASP A 408 6.97 17.57 -4.61
C ASP A 408 7.40 18.82 -5.41
N GLY A 409 7.50 19.98 -4.75
CA GLY A 409 7.83 21.26 -5.38
C GLY A 409 6.67 21.90 -6.16
N SER A 410 5.43 21.45 -5.94
CA SER A 410 4.24 21.99 -6.59
C SER A 410 3.92 23.44 -6.18
N ARG A 411 4.46 23.94 -5.06
CA ARG A 411 4.44 25.36 -4.67
C ARG A 411 5.59 25.71 -3.73
N GLY A 412 6.25 26.84 -4.00
CA GLY A 412 7.31 27.36 -3.13
C GLY A 412 8.60 26.54 -3.20
N PHE A 413 9.28 26.35 -2.07
CA PHE A 413 10.51 25.57 -1.97
C PHE A 413 10.23 24.08 -2.22
N LYS A 414 11.02 23.44 -3.09
CA LYS A 414 10.94 21.98 -3.31
C LYS A 414 11.74 21.23 -2.26
N GLY A 415 11.04 20.53 -1.37
CA GLY A 415 11.63 19.78 -0.27
C GLY A 415 10.94 20.09 1.05
N THR A 416 11.59 19.72 2.14
CA THR A 416 11.04 19.87 3.49
C THR A 416 11.11 21.31 3.99
N VAL A 417 10.22 21.68 4.91
CA VAL A 417 10.24 22.99 5.57
C VAL A 417 11.55 23.25 6.33
N THR A 418 12.18 22.21 6.89
CA THR A 418 13.49 22.34 7.56
C THR A 418 14.60 22.71 6.58
N GLN A 419 14.60 22.15 5.35
CA GLN A 419 15.57 22.54 4.31
C GLN A 419 15.35 23.97 3.83
N ALA A 420 14.10 24.42 3.74
CA ALA A 420 13.78 25.81 3.40
C ALA A 420 14.32 26.76 4.48
N MET A 421 14.10 26.45 5.76
CA MET A 421 14.65 27.23 6.89
C MET A 421 16.17 27.24 6.92
N GLU A 422 16.81 26.07 6.73
CA GLU A 422 18.26 25.97 6.68
C GLU A 422 18.85 26.89 5.60
N THR A 423 18.21 26.95 4.43
CA THR A 423 18.62 27.86 3.34
C THR A 423 18.58 29.32 3.79
N GLU A 424 17.53 29.76 4.47
CA GLU A 424 17.43 31.14 5.00
C GLU A 424 18.47 31.41 6.09
N LEU A 425 18.68 30.46 7.00
CA LEU A 425 19.66 30.56 8.08
C LEU A 425 21.11 30.72 7.58
N THR A 426 21.44 30.21 6.39
CA THR A 426 22.79 30.41 5.81
C THR A 426 23.09 31.87 5.46
N VAL A 427 22.06 32.68 5.22
CA VAL A 427 22.21 34.08 4.79
C VAL A 427 21.75 35.08 5.84
N GLU A 428 20.93 34.64 6.80
CA GLU A 428 20.40 35.48 7.87
C GLU A 428 21.51 35.94 8.83
N ARG A 429 21.45 37.21 9.24
CA ARG A 429 22.40 37.81 10.18
C ARG A 429 21.65 38.29 11.41
N GLY A 430 21.68 37.52 12.49
CA GLY A 430 21.05 37.90 13.75
C GLY A 430 20.97 36.76 14.76
N ALA A 431 20.48 37.06 15.96
CA ALA A 431 20.20 36.05 16.99
C ALA A 431 18.87 35.36 16.65
N VAL A 432 18.91 34.23 15.94
CA VAL A 432 17.68 33.53 15.54
C VAL A 432 17.19 32.60 16.65
N HIS A 433 15.87 32.54 16.83
CA HIS A 433 15.20 31.59 17.73
C HIS A 433 14.17 30.78 16.94
N LEU A 434 14.32 29.46 16.92
CA LEU A 434 13.41 28.57 16.19
C LEU A 434 12.19 28.22 17.03
N PHE A 435 11.01 28.27 16.41
CA PHE A 435 9.78 27.76 16.99
C PHE A 435 9.15 26.79 16.01
N ALA A 436 8.77 25.58 16.46
CA ALA A 436 8.21 24.59 15.55
C ALA A 436 7.02 23.82 16.13
N CYS A 437 6.09 23.45 15.28
CA CYS A 437 5.03 22.50 15.58
C CYS A 437 4.73 21.65 14.34
N GLY A 438 4.70 20.34 14.52
CA GLY A 438 4.43 19.40 13.43
C GLY A 438 4.85 17.98 13.75
N PRO A 439 4.94 17.10 12.73
CA PRO A 439 5.28 15.70 12.91
C PRO A 439 6.64 15.51 13.59
N GLN A 440 6.78 14.44 14.37
CA GLN A 440 8.02 14.16 15.11
C GLN A 440 9.29 14.14 14.24
N PRO A 441 9.31 13.59 13.01
CA PRO A 441 10.49 13.68 12.14
C PRO A 441 10.89 15.12 11.79
N MET A 442 9.91 16.01 11.60
CA MET A 442 10.15 17.43 11.36
C MET A 442 10.74 18.09 12.60
N LEU A 443 10.14 17.88 13.78
CA LEU A 443 10.62 18.46 15.03
C LEU A 443 12.04 17.99 15.36
N ALA A 444 12.35 16.71 15.14
CA ALA A 444 13.69 16.16 15.30
C ALA A 444 14.70 16.80 14.33
N SER A 445 14.27 17.09 13.10
CA SER A 445 15.11 17.77 12.11
C SER A 445 15.43 19.21 12.54
N ILE A 446 14.42 19.95 13.02
CA ILE A 446 14.60 21.31 13.56
C ILE A 446 15.50 21.31 14.80
N ALA A 447 15.30 20.36 15.73
CA ALA A 447 16.13 20.23 16.92
C ALA A 447 17.61 19.96 16.57
N ARG A 448 17.88 19.08 15.59
CA ARG A 448 19.25 18.83 15.10
C ARG A 448 19.86 20.05 14.43
N LEU A 449 19.09 20.77 13.61
CA LEU A 449 19.54 22.00 12.97
C LEU A 449 19.90 23.06 14.02
N ALA A 450 19.03 23.27 15.00
CA ALA A 450 19.25 24.20 16.10
C ALA A 450 20.52 23.85 16.89
N ALA A 451 20.69 22.56 17.23
CA ALA A 451 21.87 22.08 17.93
C ALA A 451 23.16 22.28 17.11
N THR A 452 23.12 22.03 15.81
CA THR A 452 24.26 22.19 14.89
C THR A 452 24.70 23.65 14.80
N LEU A 453 23.73 24.57 14.78
CA LEU A 453 23.98 26.01 14.68
C LEU A 453 24.18 26.68 16.06
N GLY A 454 23.94 25.97 17.16
CA GLY A 454 24.03 26.52 18.52
C GLY A 454 22.96 27.56 18.84
N ILE A 455 21.79 27.50 18.21
CA ILE A 455 20.68 28.45 18.41
C ILE A 455 19.54 27.85 19.25
N PRO A 456 18.76 28.67 19.99
CA PRO A 456 17.64 28.17 20.77
C PRO A 456 16.49 27.69 19.87
N ALA A 457 15.81 26.63 20.31
CA ALA A 457 14.65 26.10 19.63
C ALA A 457 13.58 25.58 20.60
N HIS A 458 12.35 26.06 20.46
CA HIS A 458 11.17 25.56 21.15
C HIS A 458 10.27 24.78 20.20
N VAL A 459 9.84 23.61 20.64
CA VAL A 459 9.04 22.68 19.83
C VAL A 459 7.76 22.31 20.59
N SER A 460 6.63 22.33 19.89
CA SER A 460 5.37 21.79 20.41
C SER A 460 5.16 20.37 19.90
N VAL A 461 5.20 19.42 20.83
CA VAL A 461 5.10 17.99 20.52
C VAL A 461 3.67 17.48 20.55
N GLU A 462 3.38 16.54 19.65
CA GLU A 462 2.12 15.80 19.64
C GLU A 462 2.29 14.47 20.38
N GLN A 463 1.36 14.15 21.28
CA GLN A 463 1.33 12.88 22.00
C GLN A 463 -0.10 12.39 22.16
N TRP A 464 -0.25 11.07 22.33
CA TRP A 464 -1.52 10.47 22.69
C TRP A 464 -1.94 10.94 24.08
N MET A 465 -3.11 11.57 24.20
CA MET A 465 -3.64 12.07 25.47
C MET A 465 -4.98 11.42 25.79
N ALA A 466 -5.11 10.93 27.03
CA ALA A 466 -6.39 10.46 27.55
C ALA A 466 -7.03 11.52 28.47
N CYS A 467 -6.36 11.88 29.57
CA CYS A 467 -6.88 12.85 30.53
C CYS A 467 -6.63 14.32 30.16
N GLY A 468 -5.51 14.63 29.49
CA GLY A 468 -5.11 16.01 29.16
C GLY A 468 -4.69 16.88 30.35
N VAL A 469 -4.70 16.35 31.58
CA VAL A 469 -4.48 17.13 32.82
C VAL A 469 -3.36 16.57 33.72
N GLY A 470 -2.54 15.67 33.19
CA GLY A 470 -1.33 15.15 33.86
C GLY A 470 -1.53 13.95 34.79
N ALA A 471 -2.77 13.48 34.98
CA ALA A 471 -3.10 12.42 35.92
C ALA A 471 -2.74 11.00 35.44
N CYS A 472 -2.91 10.69 34.16
CA CYS A 472 -2.79 9.32 33.67
C CYS A 472 -1.38 8.91 33.19
N HIS A 473 -0.46 9.87 33.05
CA HIS A 473 0.88 9.66 32.49
C HIS A 473 0.94 9.01 31.09
N GLY A 474 -0.17 9.03 30.33
CA GLY A 474 -0.21 8.43 28.98
C GLY A 474 0.49 9.25 27.88
N CYS A 475 0.69 10.56 28.09
CA CYS A 475 1.27 11.48 27.12
C CYS A 475 2.75 11.78 27.41
N VAL A 476 3.48 10.78 27.88
CA VAL A 476 4.88 10.96 28.29
C VAL A 476 5.80 11.15 27.08
N VAL A 477 6.80 12.01 27.22
CA VAL A 477 7.89 12.23 26.26
C VAL A 477 9.22 11.94 26.93
N PRO A 478 10.12 11.19 26.29
CA PRO A 478 11.44 10.88 26.85
C PRO A 478 12.32 12.13 26.89
N THR A 479 13.12 12.27 27.95
CA THR A 479 14.03 13.41 28.11
C THR A 479 15.47 13.05 27.74
N SER A 480 16.27 14.05 27.38
CA SER A 480 17.70 13.89 27.07
C SER A 480 18.55 13.50 28.28
N ARG A 481 18.08 13.77 29.50
CA ARG A 481 18.76 13.43 30.76
C ARG A 481 18.26 12.13 31.41
N GLY A 482 17.40 11.39 30.71
CA GLY A 482 16.72 10.21 31.24
C GLY A 482 15.45 10.55 32.02
N GLY A 483 14.48 9.63 31.96
CA GLY A 483 13.14 9.82 32.50
C GLY A 483 12.16 10.39 31.47
N TYR A 484 11.01 10.86 31.97
CA TYR A 484 9.88 11.27 31.13
C TYR A 484 9.22 12.55 31.67
N LEU A 485 8.82 13.42 30.74
CA LEU A 485 7.94 14.58 30.99
C LEU A 485 6.56 14.30 30.40
N ARG A 486 5.52 15.02 30.82
CA ARG A 486 4.15 14.86 30.30
C ARG A 486 3.79 16.01 29.36
N ALA A 487 3.54 15.71 28.10
CA ALA A 487 3.18 16.72 27.10
C ALA A 487 1.99 17.60 27.52
N CYS A 488 0.98 17.07 28.23
CA CYS A 488 -0.19 17.85 28.60
C CYS A 488 0.00 18.88 29.74
N THR A 489 1.03 18.73 30.58
CA THR A 489 1.23 19.55 31.80
C THR A 489 2.63 20.15 31.87
N ASP A 490 3.64 19.35 31.56
CA ASP A 490 5.02 19.79 31.49
C ASP A 490 5.32 20.51 30.15
N GLY A 491 4.52 20.22 29.11
CA GLY A 491 4.54 20.87 27.79
C GLY A 491 3.16 21.43 27.38
N PRO A 492 2.75 21.38 26.09
CA PRO A 492 3.34 20.59 24.99
C PRO A 492 4.54 21.26 24.35
N VAL A 493 4.78 22.54 24.67
CA VAL A 493 5.98 23.25 24.24
C VAL A 493 7.14 22.91 25.17
N PHE A 494 8.26 22.52 24.57
CA PHE A 494 9.51 22.22 25.26
C PHE A 494 10.69 22.92 24.59
N ASP A 495 11.74 23.21 25.35
CA ASP A 495 13.06 23.43 24.77
C ASP A 495 13.50 22.12 24.10
N SER A 496 13.88 22.20 22.83
CA SER A 496 14.27 21.03 22.04
C SER A 496 15.40 20.20 22.67
N ARG A 497 16.25 20.81 23.52
CA ARG A 497 17.36 20.15 24.21
C ARG A 497 16.92 19.30 25.40
N GLU A 498 15.71 19.53 25.93
CA GLU A 498 15.15 18.74 27.04
C GLU A 498 14.68 17.36 26.58
N LEU A 499 14.37 17.20 25.30
CA LEU A 499 13.77 16.00 24.74
C LEU A 499 14.82 15.04 24.17
N SER A 500 14.53 13.74 24.27
CA SER A 500 15.25 12.74 23.49
C SER A 500 14.59 12.57 22.13
N TRP A 501 15.41 12.66 21.09
CA TRP A 501 15.00 12.49 19.69
C TRP A 501 15.41 11.14 19.10
N GLU A 502 16.01 10.27 19.91
CA GLU A 502 16.35 8.89 19.55
C GLU A 502 15.12 8.01 19.76
N GLY A 503 14.41 7.69 18.68
CA GLY A 503 13.18 6.89 18.71
C GLY A 503 12.50 6.80 17.36
#